data_AF-A0A3M9X017-F1
#
_entry.id   AF-A0A3M9X017-F1
#
_cell.length_a   1.000
_cell.length_b   1.000
_cell.length_c   1.000
_cell.angle_alpha   90.00
_cell.angle_beta   90.00
_cell.angle_gamma   90.00
#
_symmetry.space_group_name_H-M   'P 1'
#
loop_
_entity.id
_entity.type
_entity.pdbx_description
1 polymer ?
#
loop_
_entity_poly.entity_id
_entity_poly.type
_entity_poly.pdbx_seq_one_letter_code
_entity_poly.pdbx_strand_id
1 'polypeptide(L)' 'MSARAVQFMQVWLERNDVLKVQIVDDEAILDLATRLVFDAEAAGIRDHEIFESRDDIRRGVVEKVVRRFLTRPTTH' A
#
# COMPACT_ATOMS: atom_id res chain seq x y z
N MET A 1 3.74 9.87 -9.12
CA MET A 1 4.32 9.51 -7.80
C MET A 1 5.74 10.03 -7.66
N SER A 2 6.06 10.71 -6.55
CA SER A 2 7.43 11.15 -6.25
C SER A 2 8.28 9.99 -5.70
N ALA A 3 9.61 10.05 -5.86
CA ALA A 3 10.53 9.04 -5.31
C ALA A 3 10.40 8.90 -3.77
N ARG A 4 10.15 10.03 -3.09
CA ARG A 4 9.88 10.08 -1.65
C ARG A 4 8.61 9.32 -1.26
N ALA A 5 7.53 9.49 -2.02
CA ALA A 5 6.27 8.79 -1.75
C ALA A 5 6.38 7.28 -1.99
N VAL A 6 7.12 6.87 -3.03
CA VAL A 6 7.41 5.45 -3.29
C VAL A 6 8.21 4.84 -2.12
N GLN A 7 9.23 5.54 -1.63
CA GLN A 7 10.07 5.07 -0.53
C GLN A 7 9.30 5.00 0.79
N PHE A 8 8.46 6.00 1.09
CA PHE A 8 7.57 5.99 2.24
C PHE A 8 6.64 4.77 2.19
N MET A 9 5.94 4.57 1.07
CA MET A 9 4.99 3.47 0.93
C MET A 9 5.67 2.11 1.10
N GLN A 10 6.87 1.94 0.53
CA GLN A 10 7.61 0.67 0.69
C GLN A 10 7.97 0.39 2.15
N VAL A 11 8.54 1.38 2.86
CA VAL A 11 8.88 1.24 4.28
C VAL A 11 7.63 1.02 5.13
N TRP A 12 6.55 1.72 4.85
CA TRP A 12 5.29 1.58 5.59
C TRP A 12 4.70 0.18 5.44
N LEU A 13 4.67 -0.36 4.23
CA LEU A 13 4.18 -1.71 3.94
C LEU A 13 5.01 -2.79 4.63
N GLU A 14 6.33 -2.61 4.73
CA GLU A 14 7.24 -3.51 5.46
C GLU A 14 7.01 -3.43 6.98
N ARG A 15 6.89 -2.23 7.54
CA ARG A 15 6.70 -2.01 8.99
C ARG A 15 5.35 -2.51 9.52
N ASN A 16 4.32 -2.48 8.68
CA ASN A 16 2.97 -2.92 9.05
C ASN A 16 2.71 -4.39 8.65
N ASP A 17 3.74 -5.15 8.25
CA ASP A 17 3.66 -6.56 7.83
C ASP A 17 2.62 -6.83 6.72
N VAL A 18 2.19 -5.79 6.00
CA VAL A 18 1.18 -5.87 4.91
C VAL A 18 1.65 -6.81 3.80
N LEU A 19 2.96 -6.89 3.57
CA LEU A 19 3.57 -7.78 2.56
C LEU A 19 3.65 -9.25 3.00
N LYS A 20 3.33 -9.56 4.26
CA LYS A 20 3.31 -10.93 4.82
C LYS A 20 1.88 -11.47 4.98
N VAL A 21 0.88 -10.60 5.05
CA VAL A 21 -0.52 -10.99 5.21
C VAL A 21 -1.18 -11.15 3.84
N GLN A 22 -1.84 -12.28 3.63
CA GLN A 22 -2.70 -12.48 2.45
C GLN A 22 -4.01 -11.73 2.71
N ILE A 23 -4.09 -10.49 2.26
CA ILE A 23 -5.30 -9.68 2.38
C ILE A 23 -6.14 -9.95 1.13
N VAL A 24 -7.30 -10.57 1.33
CA VAL A 24 -8.27 -10.93 0.29
C VAL A 24 -9.62 -10.22 0.48
N ASP A 25 -9.75 -9.44 1.53
CA ASP A 25 -10.97 -8.71 1.89
C ASP A 25 -10.83 -7.22 1.52
N ASP A 26 -11.80 -6.70 0.78
CA ASP A 26 -11.86 -5.31 0.33
C ASP A 26 -11.95 -4.34 1.52
N GLU A 27 -12.60 -4.71 2.62
CA GLU A 27 -12.70 -3.88 3.83
C GLU A 27 -11.32 -3.72 4.50
N ALA A 28 -10.56 -4.82 4.61
CA ALA A 28 -9.20 -4.78 5.14
C ALA A 28 -8.24 -3.98 4.24
N ILE A 29 -8.44 -4.01 2.91
CA ILE A 29 -7.68 -3.20 1.96
C ILE A 29 -8.01 -1.71 2.12
N LEU A 30 -9.29 -1.37 2.30
CA LEU A 30 -9.74 -0.01 2.55
C LEU A 30 -9.14 0.54 3.85
N ASP A 31 -9.21 -0.22 4.95
CA ASP A 31 -8.63 0.18 6.23
C ASP A 31 -7.11 0.42 6.14
N LEU A 32 -6.40 -0.44 5.40
CA LEU A 32 -4.97 -0.25 5.16
C LEU A 32 -4.67 0.98 4.31
N ALA A 33 -5.45 1.22 3.25
CA ALA A 33 -5.33 2.41 2.43
C ALA A 33 -5.57 3.68 3.24
N THR A 34 -6.59 3.68 4.11
CA THR A 34 -6.89 4.80 5.01
C THR A 34 -5.74 5.05 6.00
N ARG A 35 -5.21 4.00 6.63
CA ARG A 35 -4.06 4.14 7.54
C ARG A 35 -2.80 4.65 6.83
N LEU A 36 -2.53 4.16 5.62
CA LEU A 36 -1.41 4.62 4.80
C LEU A 36 -1.49 6.13 4.53
N VAL A 37 -2.69 6.64 4.21
CA VAL A 37 -2.93 8.07 3.97
C VAL A 37 -2.67 8.88 5.22
N PHE A 38 -3.27 8.52 6.36
CA PHE A 38 -3.08 9.24 7.62
C PHE A 38 -1.60 9.30 8.04
N ASP A 39 -0.87 8.19 7.94
CA ASP A 39 0.54 8.14 8.29
C ASP A 39 1.41 8.94 7.31
N ALA A 40 1.00 9.02 6.05
CA ALA A 40 1.72 9.82 5.07
C ALA A 40 1.51 11.32 5.28
N GLU A 41 0.29 11.75 5.57
CA GLU A 41 -0.02 13.12 5.94
C GLU A 41 0.77 13.53 7.19
N ALA A 42 0.84 12.65 8.20
CA ALA A 42 1.65 12.86 9.40
C ALA A 42 3.16 12.97 9.09
N ALA A 43 3.65 12.28 8.05
CA ALA A 43 5.02 12.40 7.54
C ALA A 43 5.24 13.61 6.60
N GLY A 44 4.22 14.47 6.44
CA GLY A 44 4.23 15.64 5.56
C GLY A 44 4.22 15.29 4.08
N ILE A 45 3.78 14.09 3.72
CA ILE A 45 3.58 13.64 2.35
C ILE A 45 2.09 13.79 2.05
N ARG A 46 1.74 14.64 1.09
CA ARG A 46 0.33 14.84 0.75
C ARG A 46 -0.18 13.73 -0.15
N ASP A 47 -1.48 13.47 -0.09
CA ASP A 47 -2.18 12.45 -0.87
C ASP A 47 -1.78 12.44 -2.36
N HIS A 48 -1.76 13.63 -2.98
CA HIS A 48 -1.40 13.80 -4.40
C HIS A 48 0.04 13.40 -4.75
N GLU A 49 0.94 13.31 -3.77
CA GLU A 49 2.33 12.85 -3.97
C GLU A 49 2.41 11.33 -4.08
N ILE A 50 1.46 10.63 -3.44
CA ILE A 50 1.39 9.17 -3.35
C ILE A 50 0.43 8.62 -4.41
N PHE A 51 -0.68 9.30 -4.67
CA PHE A 51 -1.71 8.86 -5.61
C PHE A 51 -2.43 10.05 -6.22
N GLU A 52 -2.79 9.96 -7.51
CA GLU A 52 -3.53 11.04 -8.19
C GLU A 52 -5.01 11.11 -7.74
N SER A 53 -5.55 10.00 -7.23
CA SER A 53 -6.91 9.88 -6.71
C SER A 53 -6.99 8.85 -5.58
N ARG A 54 -8.01 8.95 -4.72
CA ARG A 54 -8.33 7.93 -3.68
C ARG A 54 -8.54 6.53 -4.27
N ASP A 55 -9.09 6.44 -5.48
CA ASP A 55 -9.25 5.16 -6.19
C ASP A 55 -7.91 4.53 -6.61
N ASP A 56 -6.90 5.36 -6.88
CA ASP A 56 -5.55 4.89 -7.21
C ASP A 56 -4.81 4.37 -5.98
N ILE A 57 -5.16 4.84 -4.78
CA ILE A 57 -4.66 4.31 -3.50
C ILE A 57 -5.05 2.84 -3.38
N ARG A 58 -6.36 2.56 -3.53
CA ARG A 58 -6.89 1.21 -3.47
C ARG A 58 -6.26 0.34 -4.54
N ARG A 59 -6.21 0.81 -5.79
CA ARG A 59 -5.62 0.05 -6.91
C ARG A 59 -4.12 -0.21 -6.68
N GLY A 60 -3.35 0.76 -6.20
CA GLY A 60 -1.92 0.62 -5.94
C GLY A 60 -1.59 -0.33 -4.78
N VAL A 61 -2.38 -0.30 -3.71
CA VAL A 61 -2.27 -1.25 -2.60
C VAL A 61 -2.63 -2.67 -3.09
N VAL A 62 -3.76 -2.82 -3.80
CA VAL A 62 -4.17 -4.09 -4.40
C VAL A 62 -3.09 -4.63 -5.34
N GLU A 63 -2.60 -3.83 -6.28
CA GLU A 63 -1.56 -4.26 -7.22
C GLU A 63 -0.28 -4.69 -6.50
N LYS A 64 0.18 -3.95 -5.48
CA LYS A 64 1.41 -4.32 -4.75
C LYS A 64 1.23 -5.58 -3.91
N VAL A 65 0.07 -5.76 -3.27
CA VAL A 65 -0.27 -6.95 -2.50
C VAL A 65 -0.42 -8.15 -3.45
N VAL A 66 -1.33 -8.06 -4.43
CA VAL A 66 -1.67 -9.14 -5.37
C VAL A 66 -0.47 -9.55 -6.25
N ARG A 67 0.29 -8.59 -6.81
CA ARG A 67 1.41 -8.89 -7.70
C ARG A 67 2.56 -9.60 -6.97
N ARG A 68 2.71 -9.43 -5.67
CA ARG A 68 3.68 -10.19 -4.83
C ARG A 68 3.19 -11.62 -4.55
N PHE A 69 1.89 -11.84 -4.35
CA PHE A 69 1.32 -13.18 -4.16
C PHE A 69 1.27 -13.99 -5.47
N LEU A 70 1.09 -13.34 -6.62
CA LEU A 70 1.15 -14.00 -7.93
C LEU A 70 2.58 -14.30 -8.41
N THR A 71 3.60 -13.59 -7.91
CA THR A 71 5.01 -13.79 -8.29
C THR A 71 5.82 -14.60 -7.29
N ARG A 72 5.29 -14.86 -6.09
CA ARG A 72 5.85 -15.90 -5.22
C ARG A 72 5.37 -17.25 -5.74
N PRO A 73 6.25 -18.14 -6.22
CA PRO A 73 5.85 -19.53 -6.43
C PRO A 73 5.42 -20.04 -5.05
N THR A 74 4.16 -20.45 -4.93
CA THR A 74 3.66 -21.25 -3.82
C THR A 74 4.56 -22.47 -3.74
N THR A 75 5.56 -22.41 -2.87
CA THR A 75 6.37 -23.58 -2.51
C THR A 75 5.66 -24.21 -1.32
N HIS A 76 5.29 -25.47 -1.54
CA HIS A 76 4.56 -26.36 -0.63
C HIS A 76 5.05 -26.35 0.81
#